data_AF-A0A7S1R4I7-F1
#
_entry.id   AF-A0A7S1R4I7-F1
#
_cell.length_a   1.000
_cell.length_b   1.000
_cell.length_c   1.000
_cell.angle_alpha   90.00
_cell.angle_beta   90.00
_cell.angle_gamma   90.00
#
_symmetry.space_group_name_H-M   'P 1'
#
loop_
_entity.id
_entity.type
_entity.pdbx_description
1 polymer ?
#
loop_
_entity_poly.entity_id
_entity_poly.type
_entity_poly.pdbx_seq_one_letter_code
_entity_poly.pdbx_strand_id
1 'polypeptide(L)'
;MRAAFVEHGAQELMPIALADDATSLEKVVDPWLPQAADLAIPRAAETSTSVAESSAPPRVVIAFGSQTGNAESIAGMLTEQLEERHITVERTASLNTVIDDGVLDKDKGPVTVFAVCSTCGDGDFPDNAGKVKRWAKKLNPDALAHVRVAVLALGSTDYSNFCMAGQRLRAAFVE
;
A
#
# COMPACT_ATOMS: atom_id res chain seq x y z
N MET A 1 -28.82 12.12 2.01
CA MET A 1 -28.49 10.96 1.15
C MET A 1 -27.09 10.50 1.51
N ARG A 2 -26.93 9.36 2.19
CA ARG A 2 -25.62 8.72 2.34
C ARG A 2 -25.23 8.22 0.95
N ALA A 3 -24.14 8.72 0.38
CA ALA A 3 -23.52 8.06 -0.76
C ALA A 3 -23.23 6.61 -0.32
N ALA A 4 -23.69 5.63 -1.08
CA ALA A 4 -23.25 4.26 -0.90
C ALA A 4 -21.74 4.27 -1.17
N PHE A 5 -20.92 4.07 -0.13
CA PHE A 5 -19.50 3.79 -0.29
C PHE A 5 -19.40 2.47 -1.05
N VAL A 6 -18.61 2.46 -2.11
CA VAL A 6 -18.44 1.28 -2.96
C VAL A 6 -17.24 0.55 -2.40
N GLU A 7 -17.48 -0.37 -1.47
CA GLU A 7 -16.40 -1.17 -0.88
C GLU A 7 -15.65 -1.90 -2.01
N HIS A 8 -14.42 -1.45 -2.27
CA HIS A 8 -13.59 -2.03 -3.31
C HIS A 8 -13.08 -3.42 -2.90
N GLY A 9 -13.12 -3.73 -1.60
CA GLY A 9 -12.96 -5.08 -1.07
C GLY A 9 -11.54 -5.47 -0.67
N ALA A 10 -10.55 -4.59 -0.77
CA ALA A 10 -9.19 -4.93 -0.34
C ALA A 10 -9.14 -5.23 1.17
N GLN A 11 -8.36 -6.24 1.52
CA GLN A 11 -8.17 -6.66 2.91
C GLN A 11 -7.04 -5.87 3.54
N GLU A 12 -7.34 -5.11 4.60
CA GLU A 12 -6.30 -4.41 5.35
C GLU A 12 -5.46 -5.40 6.18
N LEU A 13 -4.14 -5.41 5.96
CA LEU A 13 -3.20 -6.29 6.68
C LEU A 13 -2.88 -5.80 8.08
N MET A 14 -2.81 -4.47 8.23
CA MET A 14 -2.52 -3.78 9.48
C MET A 14 -3.11 -2.37 9.43
N PRO A 15 -3.44 -1.77 10.58
CA PRO A 15 -3.92 -0.40 10.62
C PRO A 15 -2.95 0.56 9.92
N ILE A 16 -3.50 1.56 9.23
CA ILE A 16 -2.69 2.63 8.63
C ILE A 16 -1.75 3.26 9.65
N ALA A 17 -0.47 3.35 9.27
CA ALA A 17 0.53 4.06 10.05
C ALA A 17 0.63 5.52 9.57
N LEU A 18 0.64 6.46 10.51
CA LEU A 18 0.71 7.90 10.24
C LEU A 18 2.03 8.43 10.80
N ALA A 19 2.97 8.78 9.91
CA ALA A 19 4.28 9.26 10.31
C ALA A 19 4.39 10.78 10.12
N ASP A 20 4.92 11.45 11.14
CA ASP A 20 5.28 12.86 11.07
C ASP A 20 6.67 13.02 10.44
N ASP A 21 6.72 13.55 9.22
CA ASP A 21 7.94 13.71 8.43
C ASP A 21 8.86 14.84 8.92
N ALA A 22 8.36 15.73 9.77
CA ALA A 22 9.10 16.87 10.29
C ALA A 22 9.80 16.56 11.63
N THR A 23 9.21 15.70 12.45
CA THR A 23 9.64 15.56 13.86
C THR A 23 9.85 14.14 14.36
N SER A 24 9.28 13.11 13.73
CA SER A 24 9.29 11.76 14.30
C SER A 24 9.06 10.65 13.28
N LEU A 25 9.66 10.78 12.09
CA LEU A 25 9.51 9.83 10.99
C LEU A 25 9.92 8.40 11.42
N GLU A 26 11.12 8.27 11.97
CA GLU A 26 11.71 7.01 12.45
C GLU A 26 10.84 6.28 13.50
N LYS A 27 10.17 7.01 14.40
CA LYS A 27 9.34 6.39 15.46
C LYS A 27 8.18 5.57 14.91
N VAL A 28 7.76 5.87 13.69
CA VAL A 28 6.67 5.16 13.01
C VAL A 28 7.23 4.22 11.95
N VAL A 29 8.23 4.66 11.17
CA VAL A 29 8.81 3.86 10.09
C VAL A 29 9.59 2.64 10.61
N ASP A 30 10.42 2.82 11.64
CA ASP A 30 11.28 1.75 12.17
C ASP A 30 10.51 0.54 12.69
N PRO A 31 9.41 0.67 13.47
CA PRO A 31 8.59 -0.48 13.84
C PRO A 31 7.70 -0.96 12.69
N TRP A 32 7.33 -0.09 11.75
CA TRP A 32 6.44 -0.45 10.64
C TRP A 32 7.11 -1.37 9.62
N LEU A 33 8.37 -1.12 9.24
CA LEU A 33 9.12 -1.91 8.27
C LEU A 33 9.19 -3.42 8.61
N PRO A 34 9.67 -3.84 9.79
CA PRO A 34 9.73 -5.26 10.15
C PRO A 34 8.33 -5.87 10.26
N GLN A 35 7.35 -5.13 10.80
CA GLN A 35 5.97 -5.62 10.91
C GLN A 35 5.32 -5.84 9.54
N ALA A 36 5.52 -4.92 8.60
CA ALA A 36 5.07 -5.06 7.22
C ALA A 36 5.73 -6.27 6.55
N ALA A 37 7.04 -6.45 6.75
CA ALA A 37 7.78 -7.57 6.21
C ALA A 37 7.31 -8.93 6.77
N ASP A 38 7.00 -9.02 8.07
CA ASP A 38 6.41 -10.22 8.69
C ASP A 38 5.03 -10.57 8.11
N LEU A 39 4.24 -9.56 7.73
CA LEU A 39 2.89 -9.74 7.15
C LEU A 39 2.89 -10.02 5.64
N ALA A 40 4.02 -9.85 4.95
CA ALA A 40 4.13 -10.13 3.52
C ALA A 40 3.93 -11.62 3.20
N ILE A 41 4.34 -12.50 4.12
CA ILE A 41 4.17 -13.95 3.98
C ILE A 41 2.71 -14.30 4.33
N PRO A 42 1.92 -14.88 3.42
CA PRO A 42 0.64 -15.45 3.81
C PRO A 42 0.90 -16.57 4.85
N ARG A 43 0.36 -16.40 6.05
CA ARG A 43 0.48 -17.30 7.23
C ARG A 43 0.22 -18.79 6.95
N ALA A 44 -0.31 -19.15 5.79
CA ALA A 44 -0.45 -20.53 5.31
C ALA A 44 0.89 -21.30 5.21
N ALA A 45 2.04 -20.62 5.16
CA ALA A 45 3.35 -21.29 5.07
C ALA A 45 3.84 -21.92 6.39
N GLU A 46 3.25 -21.60 7.55
CA GLU A 46 3.69 -22.14 8.86
C GLU A 46 2.88 -23.35 9.36
N THR A 47 1.90 -23.85 8.61
CA THR A 47 1.16 -25.05 9.00
C THR A 47 1.05 -26.01 7.81
N SER A 48 1.87 -27.06 7.83
CA SER A 48 1.70 -28.21 6.93
C SER A 48 0.29 -28.80 7.09
N THR A 49 -0.54 -28.71 6.04
CA THR A 49 -1.32 -29.81 5.41
C THR A 49 -2.36 -29.22 4.45
N SER A 50 -2.16 -29.46 3.15
CA SER A 50 -3.16 -29.62 2.08
C SER A 50 -4.34 -28.64 1.96
N VAL A 51 -4.25 -27.71 1.00
CA VAL A 51 -5.09 -27.71 -0.22
C VAL A 51 -4.30 -27.05 -1.36
N ALA A 52 -4.21 -27.73 -2.50
CA ALA A 52 -3.74 -27.13 -3.74
C ALA A 52 -4.78 -26.12 -4.24
N GLU A 53 -4.33 -24.91 -4.61
CA GLU A 53 -4.66 -24.21 -5.85
C GLU A 53 -4.18 -22.74 -5.81
N SER A 54 -2.87 -22.55 -5.97
CA SER A 54 -2.28 -21.56 -6.88
C SER A 54 -0.77 -21.80 -6.89
N SER A 55 -0.25 -22.26 -8.03
CA SER A 55 1.17 -22.61 -8.21
C SER A 55 2.07 -21.38 -8.41
N ALA A 56 1.54 -20.16 -8.23
CA ALA A 56 2.31 -18.93 -8.35
C ALA A 56 2.78 -18.48 -6.95
N PRO A 57 4.05 -18.02 -6.83
CA PRO A 57 4.53 -17.43 -5.59
C PRO A 57 3.64 -16.23 -5.19
N PRO A 58 3.47 -15.96 -3.89
CA PRO A 58 2.68 -14.84 -3.42
C PRO A 58 3.25 -13.54 -4.00
N ARG A 59 2.42 -12.80 -4.73
CA ARG A 59 2.83 -11.54 -5.37
C ARG A 59 2.93 -10.45 -4.31
N VAL A 60 4.09 -9.81 -4.22
CA VAL A 60 4.31 -8.66 -3.34
C VAL A 60 4.67 -7.45 -4.18
N VAL A 61 3.94 -6.35 -3.96
CA VAL A 61 4.10 -5.09 -4.68
C VAL A 61 4.28 -3.98 -3.65
N ILE A 62 5.25 -3.11 -3.87
CA ILE A 62 5.46 -1.91 -3.08
C ILE A 62 5.15 -0.71 -3.97
N ALA A 63 4.15 0.07 -3.59
CA ALA A 63 3.74 1.26 -4.28
C ALA A 63 4.15 2.50 -3.48
N PHE A 64 4.63 3.55 -4.14
CA PHE A 64 4.93 4.80 -3.46
C PHE A 64 4.30 6.03 -4.12
N GLY A 65 3.91 7.00 -3.30
CA GLY A 65 3.60 8.36 -3.71
C GLY A 65 4.56 9.31 -3.02
N SER A 66 5.44 9.97 -3.78
CA SER A 66 6.57 10.74 -3.24
C SER A 66 6.79 12.01 -4.06
N GLN A 67 6.97 13.15 -3.39
CA GLN A 67 7.33 14.41 -4.05
C GLN A 67 8.84 14.69 -4.00
N THR A 68 9.47 14.45 -2.85
CA THR A 68 10.88 14.77 -2.58
C THR A 68 11.77 13.55 -2.35
N GLY A 69 11.22 12.34 -2.48
CA GLY A 69 11.98 11.08 -2.37
C GLY A 69 11.75 10.28 -1.09
N ASN A 70 11.25 10.87 0.00
CA ASN A 70 11.13 10.18 1.30
C ASN A 70 10.30 8.88 1.24
N ALA A 71 9.10 8.93 0.66
CA ALA A 71 8.25 7.74 0.54
C ALA A 71 8.85 6.68 -0.39
N GLU A 72 9.59 7.11 -1.41
CA GLU A 72 10.30 6.21 -2.33
C GLU A 72 11.48 5.53 -1.64
N SER A 73 12.25 6.25 -0.82
CA SER A 73 13.34 5.68 -0.02
C SER A 73 12.81 4.63 0.96
N ILE A 74 11.71 4.91 1.67
CA ILE A 74 11.10 3.95 2.60
C ILE A 74 10.58 2.70 1.86
N ALA A 75 10.00 2.88 0.67
CA ALA A 75 9.62 1.76 -0.20
C ALA A 75 10.83 0.91 -0.62
N GLY A 76 11.97 1.54 -0.90
CA GLY A 76 13.24 0.87 -1.14
C GLY A 76 13.72 0.07 0.06
N MET A 77 13.71 0.66 1.26
CA MET A 77 14.08 -0.02 2.52
C MET A 77 13.20 -1.25 2.78
N LEU A 78 11.89 -1.17 2.52
CA LEU A 78 11.00 -2.32 2.64
C LEU A 78 11.32 -3.39 1.60
N THR A 79 11.71 -3.00 0.39
CA THR A 79 12.16 -3.94 -0.66
C THR A 79 13.35 -4.74 -0.15
N GLU A 80 14.38 -4.06 0.35
CA GLU A 80 15.59 -4.67 0.91
C GLU A 80 15.25 -5.64 2.05
N GLN A 81 14.42 -5.21 3.02
CA GLN A 81 13.98 -6.04 4.14
C GLN A 81 13.27 -7.33 3.70
N LEU A 82 12.45 -7.26 2.65
CA LEU A 82 11.74 -8.42 2.11
C LEU A 82 12.70 -9.37 1.38
N GLU A 83 13.64 -8.83 0.60
CA GLU A 83 14.64 -9.61 -0.11
C GLU A 83 15.60 -10.33 0.85
N GLU A 84 16.00 -9.68 1.96
CA GLU A 84 16.76 -10.29 3.06
C GLU A 84 16.04 -11.48 3.70
N ARG A 85 14.69 -11.46 3.66
CA ARG A 85 13.82 -12.55 4.14
C ARG A 85 13.49 -13.57 3.05
N HIS A 86 14.16 -13.50 1.89
CA HIS A 86 13.92 -14.34 0.71
C HIS A 86 12.50 -14.21 0.12
N ILE A 87 11.84 -13.08 0.34
CA ILE A 87 10.54 -12.76 -0.25
C ILE A 87 10.78 -11.94 -1.51
N THR A 88 10.41 -12.48 -2.67
CA THR A 88 10.56 -11.76 -3.94
C THR A 88 9.51 -10.66 -4.07
N VAL A 89 9.98 -9.42 -4.24
CA VAL A 89 9.13 -8.28 -4.58
C VAL A 89 8.95 -8.26 -6.10
N GLU A 90 7.72 -8.39 -6.58
CA GLU A 90 7.39 -8.34 -8.01
C GLU A 90 7.65 -6.95 -8.59
N ARG A 91 7.34 -5.91 -7.79
CA ARG A 91 7.44 -4.53 -8.24
C ARG A 91 7.59 -3.57 -7.07
N THR A 92 8.56 -2.66 -7.18
CA THR A 92 8.63 -1.42 -6.39
C THR A 92 8.54 -0.25 -7.36
N ALA A 93 7.45 0.52 -7.31
CA ALA A 93 7.20 1.59 -8.28
C ALA A 93 6.25 2.67 -7.75
N SER A 94 6.15 3.78 -8.47
CA SER A 94 5.17 4.82 -8.13
C SER A 94 3.74 4.30 -8.24
N LEU A 95 2.83 4.84 -7.44
CA LEU A 95 1.42 4.42 -7.44
C LEU A 95 0.75 4.62 -8.81
N ASN A 96 1.08 5.70 -9.52
CA ASN A 96 0.61 5.91 -10.89
C ASN A 96 1.10 4.79 -11.83
N THR A 97 2.36 4.39 -11.73
CA THR A 97 2.93 3.29 -12.54
C THR A 97 2.24 1.97 -12.25
N VAL A 98 2.05 1.64 -10.97
CA VAL A 98 1.33 0.42 -10.54
C VAL A 98 -0.08 0.36 -11.14
N ILE A 99 -0.77 1.51 -11.20
CA ILE A 99 -2.10 1.64 -11.81
C ILE A 99 -2.04 1.53 -13.34
N ASP A 100 -1.14 2.27 -14.00
CA ASP A 100 -1.05 2.32 -15.45
C ASP A 100 -0.67 0.95 -16.05
N ASP A 101 0.18 0.19 -15.35
CA ASP A 101 0.64 -1.14 -15.75
C ASP A 101 -0.37 -2.26 -15.37
N GLY A 102 -1.50 -1.92 -14.77
CA GLY A 102 -2.54 -2.87 -14.35
C GLY A 102 -2.03 -3.90 -13.34
N VAL A 103 -1.06 -3.56 -12.48
CA VAL A 103 -0.41 -4.53 -11.57
C VAL A 103 -1.42 -5.14 -10.58
N LEU A 104 -2.48 -4.40 -10.26
CA LEU A 104 -3.53 -4.79 -9.33
C LEU A 104 -4.72 -5.49 -9.99
N ASP A 105 -4.67 -5.72 -11.31
CA ASP A 105 -5.78 -6.31 -12.05
C ASP A 105 -6.05 -7.74 -11.58
N LYS A 106 -7.35 -8.08 -11.49
CA LYS A 106 -7.83 -9.33 -10.91
C LYS A 106 -7.31 -10.58 -11.63
N ASP A 107 -7.08 -10.50 -12.94
CA ASP A 107 -6.52 -11.59 -13.74
C ASP A 107 -5.08 -11.95 -13.36
N LYS A 108 -4.34 -11.03 -12.72
CA LYS A 108 -3.00 -11.29 -12.19
C LYS A 108 -3.01 -12.04 -10.85
N GLY A 109 -4.19 -12.33 -10.29
CA GLY A 109 -4.35 -13.11 -9.07
C GLY A 109 -4.01 -12.36 -7.76
N PRO A 110 -4.04 -13.06 -6.61
CA PRO A 110 -3.85 -12.45 -5.29
C PRO A 110 -2.54 -11.69 -5.16
N VAL A 111 -2.59 -10.51 -4.55
CA VAL A 111 -1.42 -9.62 -4.40
C VAL A 111 -1.43 -8.93 -3.03
N THR A 112 -0.23 -8.75 -2.50
CA THR A 112 0.03 -7.97 -1.29
C THR A 112 0.66 -6.66 -1.66
N VAL A 113 0.04 -5.56 -1.25
CA VAL A 113 0.45 -4.21 -1.59
C VAL A 113 0.88 -3.47 -0.33
N PHE A 114 2.14 -3.04 -0.29
CA PHE A 114 2.62 -2.09 0.70
C PHE A 114 2.67 -0.72 0.05
N ALA A 115 1.87 0.22 0.54
CA ALA A 115 1.76 1.55 -0.04
C ALA A 115 2.36 2.60 0.90
N VAL A 116 3.37 3.34 0.44
CA VAL A 116 3.98 4.45 1.19
C VAL A 116 3.62 5.76 0.50
N CYS A 117 2.89 6.66 1.15
CA CYS A 117 2.40 7.86 0.48
C CYS A 117 2.59 9.13 1.30
N SER A 118 3.37 10.06 0.77
CA SER A 118 3.47 11.42 1.27
C SER A 118 2.23 12.24 0.98
N THR A 119 2.01 13.29 1.78
CA THR A 119 0.96 14.28 1.57
C THR A 119 1.57 15.59 1.08
N CYS A 120 0.99 16.20 0.05
CA CYS A 120 1.45 17.47 -0.52
C CYS A 120 0.43 18.59 -0.31
N GLY A 121 0.91 19.80 -0.06
CA GLY A 121 0.07 20.99 0.12
C GLY A 121 -1.05 20.78 1.15
N ASP A 122 -2.28 21.10 0.77
CA ASP A 122 -3.46 21.00 1.63
C ASP A 122 -4.09 19.60 1.67
N GLY A 123 -3.28 18.54 1.71
CA GLY A 123 -3.79 17.17 1.80
C GLY A 123 -3.94 16.44 0.46
N ASP A 124 -3.25 16.92 -0.56
CA ASP A 124 -3.25 16.31 -1.89
C ASP A 124 -2.20 15.21 -2.03
N PHE A 125 -2.41 14.37 -3.04
CA PHE A 125 -1.45 13.34 -3.40
C PHE A 125 -0.27 13.98 -4.14
N PRO A 126 0.94 13.40 -4.02
CA PRO A 126 2.04 13.69 -4.91
C PRO A 126 1.68 13.42 -6.38
N ASP A 127 2.39 14.07 -7.31
CA ASP A 127 2.11 13.96 -8.74
C ASP A 127 2.13 12.52 -9.25
N ASN A 128 3.01 11.69 -8.68
CA ASN A 128 3.17 10.27 -9.01
C ASN A 128 2.16 9.34 -8.32
N ALA A 129 1.14 9.86 -7.62
CA ALA A 129 0.10 9.08 -6.96
C ALA A 129 -1.34 9.58 -7.20
N GLY A 130 -1.53 10.77 -7.80
CA GLY A 130 -2.85 11.38 -7.96
C GLY A 130 -3.86 10.60 -8.80
N LYS A 131 -3.43 9.67 -9.67
CA LYS A 131 -4.34 8.88 -10.53
C LYS A 131 -5.25 7.96 -9.74
N VAL A 132 -4.86 7.56 -8.52
CA VAL A 132 -5.63 6.63 -7.68
C VAL A 132 -7.06 7.11 -7.44
N LYS A 133 -7.28 8.42 -7.31
CA LYS A 133 -8.62 9.02 -7.10
C LYS A 133 -9.58 8.68 -8.25
N ARG A 134 -9.09 8.73 -9.50
CA ARG A 134 -9.90 8.45 -10.70
C ARG A 134 -9.95 6.96 -10.99
N TRP A 135 -8.88 6.24 -10.70
CA TRP A 135 -8.82 4.78 -10.85
C TRP A 135 -9.84 4.10 -9.94
N ALA A 136 -9.85 4.40 -8.64
CA ALA A 136 -10.78 3.81 -7.68
C ALA A 136 -12.24 4.04 -8.09
N LYS A 137 -12.61 5.28 -8.47
CA LYS A 137 -13.97 5.60 -8.95
C LYS A 137 -14.47 4.79 -10.15
N LYS A 138 -13.57 4.14 -10.90
CA LYS A 138 -13.92 3.32 -12.07
C LYS A 138 -13.96 1.83 -11.75
N LEU A 139 -13.51 1.42 -10.56
CA LEU A 139 -13.54 0.04 -10.15
C LEU A 139 -14.99 -0.37 -9.89
N ASN A 140 -15.28 -1.63 -10.20
CA ASN A 140 -16.51 -2.26 -9.77
C ASN A 140 -16.41 -2.54 -8.25
N PRO A 141 -17.56 -2.71 -7.56
CA PRO A 141 -17.56 -3.28 -6.21
C PRO A 141 -16.75 -4.58 -6.17
N ASP A 142 -16.03 -4.82 -5.06
CA ASP A 142 -15.19 -6.00 -4.84
C ASP A 142 -14.06 -6.24 -5.88
N ALA A 143 -13.74 -5.24 -6.72
CA ALA A 143 -12.69 -5.37 -7.72
C ALA A 143 -11.30 -5.62 -7.12
N LEU A 144 -11.10 -5.29 -5.85
CA LEU A 144 -9.85 -5.47 -5.10
C LEU A 144 -9.97 -6.55 -4.00
N ALA A 145 -10.98 -7.42 -4.03
CA ALA A 145 -11.15 -8.48 -3.03
C ALA A 145 -9.95 -9.47 -2.94
N HIS A 146 -9.13 -9.54 -3.99
CA HIS A 146 -7.89 -10.33 -4.05
C HIS A 146 -6.64 -9.57 -3.58
N VAL A 147 -6.78 -8.28 -3.24
CA VAL A 147 -5.70 -7.40 -2.80
C VAL A 147 -5.68 -7.36 -1.28
N ARG A 148 -4.50 -7.56 -0.72
CA ARG A 148 -4.20 -7.26 0.68
C ARG A 148 -3.36 -6.00 0.73
N VAL A 149 -3.68 -5.03 1.58
CA VAL A 149 -3.00 -3.74 1.59
C VAL A 149 -2.56 -3.33 2.99
N ALA A 150 -1.37 -2.74 3.08
CA ALA A 150 -0.89 -1.99 4.25
C ALA A 150 -0.42 -0.61 3.79
N VAL A 151 -0.83 0.45 4.50
CA VAL A 151 -0.54 1.83 4.13
C VAL A 151 0.30 2.51 5.21
N LEU A 152 1.40 3.13 4.79
CA LEU A 152 2.18 4.08 5.57
C LEU A 152 2.00 5.47 4.98
N ALA A 153 1.35 6.35 5.72
CA ALA A 153 1.14 7.73 5.33
C ALA A 153 2.22 8.62 5.93
N LEU A 154 2.80 9.49 5.12
CA LEU A 154 3.72 10.53 5.56
C LEU A 154 3.05 11.90 5.42
N GLY A 155 3.25 12.75 6.42
CA GLY A 155 2.89 14.17 6.38
C GLY A 155 3.45 14.86 7.60
N SER A 156 3.14 16.14 7.81
CA SER A 156 3.56 16.87 9.00
C SER A 156 2.34 17.32 9.82
N THR A 157 2.45 17.23 11.14
CA THR A 157 1.43 17.72 12.06
C THR A 157 1.32 19.24 12.10
N ASP A 158 2.27 19.97 11.48
CA ASP A 158 2.19 21.42 11.28
C ASP A 158 1.05 21.80 10.31
N TYR A 159 0.57 20.84 9.52
CA TYR A 159 -0.51 21.04 8.55
C TYR A 159 -1.83 20.50 9.08
N SER A 160 -2.92 21.22 8.80
CA SER A 160 -4.27 20.83 9.22
C SER A 160 -4.73 19.49 8.62
N ASN A 161 -4.21 19.13 7.45
CA ASN A 161 -4.56 17.90 6.72
C ASN A 161 -3.47 16.82 6.90
N PHE A 162 -3.09 16.55 8.15
CA PHE A 162 -2.09 15.54 8.49
C PHE A 162 -2.39 14.18 7.86
N CYS A 163 -1.44 13.65 7.09
CA CYS A 163 -1.51 12.35 6.40
C CYS A 163 -2.76 12.14 5.50
N MET A 164 -3.42 13.21 5.05
CA MET A 164 -4.69 13.12 4.32
C MET A 164 -4.60 12.31 3.02
N ALA A 165 -3.48 12.39 2.29
CA ALA A 165 -3.29 11.62 1.06
C ALA A 165 -3.24 10.12 1.33
N GLY A 166 -2.48 9.69 2.34
CA GLY A 166 -2.40 8.28 2.74
C GLY A 166 -3.72 7.74 3.30
N GLN A 167 -4.47 8.56 4.04
CA GLN A 167 -5.83 8.18 4.49
C GLN A 167 -6.78 7.97 3.30
N ARG A 168 -6.75 8.87 2.31
CA ARG A 168 -7.52 8.73 1.08
C ARG A 168 -7.05 7.54 0.24
N LEU A 169 -5.77 7.21 0.28
CA LEU A 169 -5.21 6.05 -0.39
C LEU A 169 -5.77 4.76 0.21
N ARG A 170 -5.75 4.63 1.54
CA ARG A 170 -6.35 3.50 2.24
C ARG A 170 -7.83 3.36 1.89
N ALA A 171 -8.59 4.45 1.96
CA ALA A 171 -9.99 4.47 1.58
C ALA A 171 -10.18 3.99 0.13
N ALA A 172 -9.38 4.48 -0.83
CA ALA A 172 -9.47 4.08 -2.23
C ALA A 172 -9.23 2.57 -2.49
N PHE A 173 -8.59 1.86 -1.57
CA PHE A 173 -8.40 0.41 -1.64
C PHE A 173 -9.50 -0.37 -0.91
N VAL A 174 -9.98 0.14 0.23
CA VAL A 174 -10.86 -0.59 1.15
C VAL A 174 -12.34 -0.20 0.98
N GLU A 175 -12.63 1.08 0.80
CA GLU A 175 -13.96 1.73 0.87
C GLU A 175 -14.47 2.27 -0.46
#